data_AF-A0A517MIP4-F1
#
_entry.id   AF-A0A517MIP4-F1
#
_cell.length_a   1.000
_cell.length_b   1.000
_cell.length_c   1.000
_cell.angle_alpha   90.00
_cell.angle_beta   90.00
_cell.angle_gamma   90.00
#
_symmetry.space_group_name_H-M   'P 1'
#
loop_
_entity.id
_entity.type
_entity.pdbx_description
1 polymer ?
#
loop_
_entity_poly.entity_id
_entity_poly.type
_entity_poly.pdbx_seq_one_letter_code
_entity_poly.pdbx_strand_id
1 'polypeptide(L)'
;MRAIRGDDRQLDSLEDRQQSEARLHVEIEPGVRADRLSSDLRSFDLNKIADALQPSRDRDFRYLGLQTIYDRYLTHIEGRRIETPQYFWMRVAMGLALAETENREDRAIEFYELLSSLRFTSATPTLFNSGTPHPQLSSCYLTTVQYDLDHIFKSVGDNARLSKWVGGLGIDWTNIRATGARINGTNGESQGVIPFLKIVNDVAVNQGGKHKGAVCAYLETWHLDFVEFLPLRKNTGDERRRTRLSFRSRRSRTVL
;
A
#
# COMPACT_ATOMS: atom_id res chain seq x y z
N MET A 1 -10.01 -27.77 0.03
CA MET A 1 -10.40 -28.00 -1.38
C MET A 1 -11.63 -28.92 -1.42
N ARG A 2 -12.80 -28.35 -1.19
CA ARG A 2 -14.19 -28.88 -1.27
C ARG A 2 -15.01 -27.58 -1.24
N ALA A 3 -15.75 -27.12 -2.23
CA ALA A 3 -16.35 -27.73 -3.40
C ALA A 3 -16.18 -26.82 -4.62
N ILE A 4 -15.77 -27.39 -5.76
CA ILE A 4 -15.94 -26.80 -7.09
C ILE A 4 -16.61 -27.87 -7.95
N ARG A 5 -17.89 -28.12 -7.66
CA ARG A 5 -18.86 -28.71 -8.58
C ARG A 5 -20.15 -27.97 -8.33
N GLY A 6 -20.24 -26.79 -8.93
CA GLY A 6 -21.48 -26.05 -9.07
C GLY A 6 -22.10 -26.46 -10.40
N ASP A 7 -23.26 -27.09 -10.29
CA ASP A 7 -24.23 -27.39 -11.34
C ASP A 7 -24.45 -26.17 -12.27
N ASP A 8 -24.59 -26.40 -13.57
CA ASP A 8 -24.82 -25.38 -14.61
C ASP A 8 -26.22 -24.76 -14.47
N ARG A 9 -26.45 -23.99 -13.40
CA ARG A 9 -27.65 -23.16 -13.26
C ARG A 9 -27.30 -21.72 -13.61
N GLN A 10 -27.94 -21.22 -14.66
CA GLN A 10 -28.03 -19.78 -14.92
C GLN A 10 -28.70 -19.13 -13.70
N LEU A 11 -27.98 -18.22 -13.05
CA LEU A 11 -28.46 -17.38 -11.96
C LEU A 11 -29.34 -16.28 -12.55
N ASP A 12 -30.62 -16.57 -12.81
CA ASP A 12 -31.55 -15.63 -13.47
C ASP A 12 -32.90 -15.52 -12.72
N SER A 13 -32.98 -16.00 -11.48
CA SER A 13 -34.23 -16.00 -10.70
C SER A 13 -34.29 -14.89 -9.66
N LEU A 14 -35.51 -14.42 -9.32
CA LEU A 14 -35.77 -13.47 -8.23
C LEU A 14 -35.29 -13.98 -6.86
N GLU A 15 -35.18 -15.31 -6.69
CA GLU A 15 -34.61 -15.95 -5.49
C GLU A 15 -33.09 -15.74 -5.37
N ASP A 16 -32.37 -15.66 -6.49
CA ASP A 16 -30.93 -15.37 -6.50
C ASP A 16 -30.66 -13.92 -6.07
N ARG A 17 -31.53 -12.97 -6.46
CA ARG A 17 -31.45 -11.55 -6.06
C ARG A 17 -31.73 -11.35 -4.57
N GLN A 18 -32.78 -11.98 -4.04
CA GLN A 18 -33.05 -11.99 -2.60
C GLN A 18 -31.94 -12.68 -1.80
N GLN A 19 -31.26 -13.69 -2.38
CA GLN A 19 -30.08 -14.29 -1.78
C GLN A 19 -28.85 -13.37 -1.81
N SER A 20 -28.64 -12.55 -2.84
CA SER A 20 -27.54 -11.57 -2.86
C SER A 20 -27.73 -10.44 -1.85
N GLU A 21 -28.96 -9.93 -1.69
CA GLU A 21 -29.34 -8.91 -0.70
C GLU A 21 -29.04 -9.37 0.73
N ALA A 22 -29.56 -10.56 1.10
CA ALA A 22 -29.33 -11.14 2.42
C ALA A 22 -27.83 -11.38 2.68
N ARG A 23 -27.05 -11.73 1.66
CA ARG A 23 -25.62 -12.02 1.82
C ARG A 23 -24.76 -10.77 1.99
N LEU A 24 -25.04 -9.65 1.32
CA LEU A 24 -24.21 -8.43 1.48
C LEU A 24 -24.32 -7.85 2.90
N HIS A 25 -25.54 -7.76 3.43
CA HIS A 25 -25.76 -7.38 4.84
C HIS A 25 -25.10 -8.35 5.82
N VAL A 26 -25.15 -9.65 5.52
CA VAL A 26 -24.56 -10.71 6.35
C VAL A 26 -23.02 -10.70 6.33
N GLU A 27 -22.37 -10.18 5.30
CA GLU A 27 -20.89 -10.12 5.23
C GLU A 27 -20.32 -8.79 5.78
N ILE A 28 -21.02 -7.66 5.60
CA ILE A 28 -20.56 -6.36 6.14
C ILE A 28 -20.63 -6.35 7.68
N GLU A 29 -21.72 -6.84 8.27
CA GLU A 29 -21.95 -6.78 9.72
C GLU A 29 -20.85 -7.46 10.56
N PRO A 30 -20.46 -8.72 10.29
CA PRO A 30 -19.36 -9.38 10.99
C PRO A 30 -18.02 -8.65 10.77
N GLY A 31 -17.79 -8.13 9.55
CA GLY A 31 -16.58 -7.39 9.23
C GLY A 31 -16.45 -6.08 10.01
N VAL A 32 -17.56 -5.35 10.18
CA VAL A 32 -17.60 -4.12 11.00
C VAL A 32 -17.46 -4.46 12.48
N ARG A 33 -18.13 -5.51 12.98
CA ARG A 33 -18.02 -5.93 14.40
C ARG A 33 -16.61 -6.41 14.78
N ALA A 34 -15.85 -6.91 13.83
CA ALA A 34 -14.48 -7.37 14.02
C ALA A 34 -13.42 -6.32 13.68
N ASP A 35 -13.80 -5.05 13.51
CA ASP A 35 -12.93 -3.93 13.13
C ASP A 35 -12.12 -4.19 11.84
N ARG A 36 -12.68 -4.98 10.91
CA ARG A 36 -12.08 -5.25 9.60
C ARG A 36 -12.63 -4.35 8.51
N LEU A 37 -13.88 -3.92 8.65
CA LEU A 37 -14.57 -3.02 7.71
C LEU A 37 -14.97 -1.73 8.42
N SER A 38 -14.99 -0.61 7.68
CA SER A 38 -15.47 0.67 8.21
C SER A 38 -16.99 0.61 8.43
N SER A 39 -17.45 1.18 9.54
CA SER A 39 -18.87 1.39 9.82
C SER A 39 -19.55 2.26 8.76
N ASP A 40 -18.80 3.12 8.07
CA ASP A 40 -19.33 4.05 7.07
C ASP A 40 -19.93 3.33 5.86
N LEU A 41 -19.50 2.09 5.60
CA LEU A 41 -20.07 1.26 4.54
C LEU A 41 -21.55 0.96 4.77
N ARG A 42 -22.04 1.01 6.02
CA ARG A 42 -23.47 0.84 6.35
C ARG A 42 -24.33 2.01 5.88
N SER A 43 -23.72 3.16 5.57
CA SER A 43 -24.46 4.35 5.16
C SER A 43 -24.96 4.29 3.72
N PHE A 44 -24.50 3.33 2.91
CA PHE A 44 -24.96 3.10 1.54
C PHE A 44 -26.34 2.45 1.52
N ASP A 45 -27.08 2.64 0.42
CA ASP A 45 -28.23 1.79 0.10
C ASP A 45 -27.73 0.41 -0.33
N LEU A 46 -27.65 -0.49 0.65
CA LEU A 46 -27.12 -1.85 0.45
C LEU A 46 -28.00 -2.71 -0.46
N ASN A 47 -29.29 -2.38 -0.64
CA ASN A 47 -30.15 -3.09 -1.58
C ASN A 47 -29.76 -2.76 -3.01
N LYS A 48 -29.65 -1.46 -3.32
CA LYS A 48 -29.20 -0.97 -4.64
C LYS A 48 -27.80 -1.50 -4.98
N ILE A 49 -26.90 -1.55 -3.99
CA ILE A 49 -25.55 -2.09 -4.17
C ILE A 49 -25.57 -3.62 -4.39
N ALA A 50 -26.39 -4.36 -3.65
CA ALA A 50 -26.49 -5.82 -3.81
C ALA A 50 -27.05 -6.20 -5.19
N ASP A 51 -28.04 -5.46 -5.68
CA ASP A 51 -28.64 -5.66 -7.02
C ASP A 51 -27.65 -5.48 -8.17
N ALA A 52 -26.61 -4.65 -7.97
CA ALA A 52 -25.59 -4.40 -8.98
C ALA A 52 -24.54 -5.52 -9.09
N LEU A 53 -24.50 -6.46 -8.13
CA LEU A 53 -23.50 -7.52 -8.14
C LEU A 53 -23.73 -8.51 -9.29
N GLN A 54 -22.63 -8.93 -9.90
CA GLN A 54 -22.62 -9.91 -10.98
C GLN A 54 -21.78 -11.13 -10.60
N PRO A 55 -22.35 -12.12 -9.86
CA PRO A 55 -21.63 -13.34 -9.45
C PRO A 55 -21.03 -14.14 -10.61
N SER A 56 -21.60 -14.02 -11.81
CA SER A 56 -21.07 -14.66 -13.03
C SER A 56 -19.62 -14.26 -13.34
N ARG A 57 -19.19 -13.06 -12.94
CA ARG A 57 -17.81 -12.54 -13.14
C ARG A 57 -16.76 -13.25 -12.29
N ASP A 58 -17.14 -14.05 -11.30
CA ASP A 58 -16.20 -14.92 -10.59
C ASP A 58 -15.52 -15.91 -11.55
N ARG A 59 -16.16 -16.23 -12.67
CA ARG A 59 -15.63 -17.12 -13.72
C ARG A 59 -14.55 -16.46 -14.59
N ASP A 60 -14.41 -15.12 -14.53
CA ASP A 60 -13.39 -14.40 -15.28
C ASP A 60 -11.99 -14.61 -14.67
N PHE A 61 -11.93 -15.03 -13.41
CA PHE A 61 -10.66 -15.33 -12.74
C PHE A 61 -10.04 -16.62 -13.24
N ARG A 62 -8.77 -16.52 -13.63
CA ARG A 62 -7.87 -17.68 -13.72
C ARG A 62 -7.47 -18.12 -12.31
N TYR A 63 -7.10 -19.40 -12.17
CA TYR A 63 -6.72 -20.01 -10.89
C TYR A 63 -5.73 -19.17 -10.07
N LEU A 64 -4.64 -18.71 -10.68
CA LEU A 64 -3.63 -17.90 -9.99
C LEU A 64 -4.17 -16.56 -9.47
N GLY A 65 -5.07 -15.92 -10.24
CA GLY A 65 -5.71 -14.67 -9.84
C GLY A 65 -6.63 -14.89 -8.63
N LEU A 66 -7.46 -15.92 -8.69
CA LEU A 66 -8.34 -16.29 -7.60
C LEU A 66 -7.56 -16.68 -6.34
N GLN A 67 -6.49 -17.48 -6.47
CA GLN A 67 -5.62 -17.86 -5.37
C GLN A 67 -4.95 -16.63 -4.75
N THR A 68 -4.46 -15.70 -5.56
CA THR A 68 -3.81 -14.47 -5.08
C THR A 68 -4.78 -13.62 -4.26
N ILE A 69 -6.01 -13.42 -4.75
CA ILE A 69 -7.05 -12.69 -4.03
C ILE A 69 -7.42 -13.40 -2.73
N TYR A 70 -7.61 -14.72 -2.79
CA TYR A 70 -7.95 -15.54 -1.62
C TYR A 70 -6.87 -15.50 -0.52
N ASP A 71 -5.61 -15.68 -0.90
CA ASP A 71 -4.51 -15.78 0.05
C ASP A 71 -4.20 -14.43 0.71
N ARG A 72 -4.34 -13.33 -0.05
CA ARG A 72 -3.82 -12.02 0.36
C ARG A 72 -4.90 -10.97 0.61
N TYR A 73 -5.92 -10.85 -0.24
CA TYR A 73 -6.78 -9.67 -0.31
C TYR A 73 -8.14 -9.82 0.37
N LEU A 74 -8.73 -11.01 0.32
CA LEU A 74 -10.04 -11.25 0.94
C LEU A 74 -9.95 -11.09 2.46
N THR A 75 -10.86 -10.30 3.01
CA THR A 75 -10.94 -10.09 4.45
C THR A 75 -11.20 -11.41 5.18
N HIS A 76 -10.57 -11.58 6.34
CA HIS A 76 -10.74 -12.76 7.18
C HIS A 76 -10.82 -12.45 8.67
N ILE A 77 -11.61 -13.26 9.36
CA ILE A 77 -11.72 -13.27 10.82
C ILE A 77 -11.25 -14.64 11.28
N GLU A 78 -10.22 -14.68 12.13
CA GLU A 78 -9.68 -15.93 12.71
C GLU A 78 -9.34 -17.01 11.65
N GLY A 79 -8.82 -16.57 10.49
CA GLY A 79 -8.48 -17.45 9.37
C GLY A 79 -9.64 -17.81 8.44
N ARG A 80 -10.90 -17.61 8.86
CA ARG A 80 -12.09 -17.77 8.02
C ARG A 80 -12.28 -16.55 7.12
N ARG A 81 -12.36 -16.76 5.82
CA ARG A 81 -12.70 -15.71 4.84
C ARG A 81 -14.16 -15.30 5.01
N ILE A 82 -14.40 -13.98 5.01
CA ILE A 82 -15.73 -13.36 5.11
C ILE A 82 -16.06 -12.54 3.85
N GLU A 83 -15.27 -12.71 2.79
CA GLU A 83 -15.50 -12.05 1.51
C GLU A 83 -15.40 -13.06 0.38
N THR A 84 -16.20 -12.83 -0.65
CA THR A 84 -16.08 -13.45 -1.97
C THR A 84 -15.44 -12.45 -2.94
N PRO A 85 -14.98 -12.85 -4.14
CA PRO A 85 -14.34 -11.92 -5.07
C PRO A 85 -15.24 -10.76 -5.49
N GLN A 86 -16.55 -10.97 -5.70
CA GLN A 86 -17.47 -9.88 -6.01
C GLN A 86 -17.65 -8.91 -4.84
N TYR A 87 -17.77 -9.41 -3.60
CA TYR A 87 -17.84 -8.55 -2.43
C TYR A 87 -16.55 -7.78 -2.18
N PHE A 88 -15.41 -8.39 -2.47
CA PHE A 88 -14.12 -7.72 -2.45
C PHE A 88 -14.09 -6.52 -3.41
N TRP A 89 -14.52 -6.70 -4.66
CA TRP A 89 -14.58 -5.60 -5.63
C TRP A 89 -15.58 -4.51 -5.19
N MET A 90 -16.75 -4.92 -4.70
CA MET A 90 -17.77 -3.97 -4.25
C MET A 90 -17.31 -3.19 -3.01
N ARG A 91 -16.66 -3.83 -2.04
CA ARG A 91 -16.06 -3.14 -0.89
C ARG A 91 -15.06 -2.09 -1.34
N VAL A 92 -14.17 -2.43 -2.28
CA VAL A 92 -13.18 -1.48 -2.80
C VAL A 92 -13.89 -0.29 -3.45
N ALA A 93 -14.91 -0.56 -4.26
CA ALA A 93 -15.69 0.46 -4.95
C ALA A 93 -16.46 1.38 -3.99
N MET A 94 -17.18 0.82 -3.02
CA MET A 94 -17.86 1.57 -1.96
C MET A 94 -16.87 2.40 -1.15
N GLY A 95 -15.73 1.82 -0.78
CA GLY A 95 -14.69 2.52 -0.02
C GLY A 95 -14.11 3.73 -0.76
N LEU A 96 -14.00 3.65 -2.09
CA LEU A 96 -13.57 4.78 -2.93
C LEU A 96 -14.68 5.82 -3.11
N ALA A 97 -15.93 5.39 -3.17
CA ALA A 97 -17.09 6.27 -3.33
C ALA A 97 -17.51 6.99 -2.04
N LEU A 98 -16.97 6.63 -0.86
CA LEU A 98 -17.39 7.21 0.44
C LEU A 98 -17.39 8.75 0.48
N ALA A 99 -16.48 9.39 -0.26
CA ALA A 99 -16.35 10.85 -0.32
C ALA A 99 -17.16 11.52 -1.44
N GLU A 100 -17.86 10.74 -2.28
CA GLU A 100 -18.74 11.28 -3.33
C GLU A 100 -20.00 11.90 -2.70
N THR A 101 -20.29 13.15 -3.06
CA THR A 101 -21.37 13.94 -2.44
C THR A 101 -22.72 13.74 -3.11
N GLU A 102 -22.74 13.40 -4.39
CA GLU A 102 -23.95 13.18 -5.18
C GLU A 102 -23.91 11.79 -5.82
N ASN A 103 -25.04 11.08 -5.80
CA ASN A 103 -25.20 9.76 -6.44
C ASN A 103 -24.10 8.77 -6.06
N ARG A 104 -23.76 8.73 -4.77
CA ARG A 104 -22.67 7.94 -4.20
C ARG A 104 -22.80 6.45 -4.54
N GLU A 105 -24.01 5.91 -4.49
CA GLU A 105 -24.32 4.53 -4.85
C GLU A 105 -24.07 4.27 -6.34
N ASP A 106 -24.44 5.21 -7.21
CA ASP A 106 -24.19 5.07 -8.66
C ASP A 106 -22.69 5.11 -8.98
N ARG A 107 -21.92 5.94 -8.25
CA ARG A 107 -20.44 5.95 -8.35
C ARG A 107 -19.82 4.65 -7.85
N ALA A 108 -20.30 4.11 -6.73
CA ALA A 108 -19.85 2.80 -6.25
C ALA A 108 -20.14 1.70 -7.28
N ILE A 109 -21.31 1.72 -7.91
CA ILE A 109 -21.66 0.76 -8.97
C ILE A 109 -20.76 0.94 -10.19
N GLU A 110 -20.50 2.17 -10.63
CA GLU A 110 -19.59 2.48 -11.74
C GLU A 110 -18.17 1.95 -11.46
N PHE A 111 -17.63 2.21 -10.27
CA PHE A 111 -16.31 1.73 -9.88
C PHE A 111 -16.27 0.20 -9.78
N TYR A 112 -17.31 -0.43 -9.24
CA TYR A 112 -17.46 -1.87 -9.19
C TYR A 112 -17.46 -2.47 -10.61
N GLU A 113 -18.21 -1.88 -11.53
CA GLU A 113 -18.31 -2.32 -12.92
C GLU A 113 -16.96 -2.24 -13.65
N LEU A 114 -16.14 -1.25 -13.34
CA LEU A 114 -14.81 -1.08 -13.92
C LEU A 114 -13.79 -2.08 -13.35
N LEU A 115 -13.84 -2.32 -12.03
CA LEU A 115 -12.93 -3.21 -11.31
C LEU A 115 -13.26 -4.70 -11.55
N SER A 116 -14.53 -5.08 -11.37
CA SER A 116 -14.97 -6.49 -11.45
C SER A 116 -14.91 -7.04 -12.88
N SER A 117 -15.02 -6.18 -13.91
CA SER A 117 -14.84 -6.59 -15.30
C SER A 117 -13.35 -6.65 -15.72
N LEU A 118 -12.42 -6.45 -14.79
CA LEU A 118 -10.98 -6.46 -15.01
C LEU A 118 -10.48 -5.45 -16.07
N ARG A 119 -11.25 -4.38 -16.34
CA ARG A 119 -10.85 -3.30 -17.27
C ARG A 119 -9.84 -2.35 -16.63
N PHE A 120 -9.87 -2.26 -15.30
CA PHE A 120 -8.95 -1.49 -14.48
C PHE A 120 -8.63 -2.27 -13.20
N THR A 121 -7.48 -2.01 -12.62
CA THR A 121 -7.12 -2.54 -11.30
C THR A 121 -6.39 -1.46 -10.54
N SER A 122 -6.92 -1.12 -9.37
CA SER A 122 -6.28 -0.20 -8.44
C SER A 122 -4.99 -0.78 -7.87
N ALA A 123 -4.13 0.08 -7.33
CA ALA A 123 -2.92 -0.35 -6.66
C ALA A 123 -3.23 -1.26 -5.45
N THR A 124 -2.31 -2.17 -5.13
CA THR A 124 -2.39 -3.06 -3.96
C THR A 124 -2.85 -2.40 -2.65
N PRO A 125 -2.30 -1.24 -2.20
CA PRO A 125 -2.78 -0.59 -0.97
C PRO A 125 -4.25 -0.17 -1.04
N THR A 126 -4.72 0.27 -2.21
CA THR A 126 -6.13 0.60 -2.42
C THR A 126 -7.01 -0.64 -2.29
N LEU A 127 -6.64 -1.74 -2.96
CA LEU A 127 -7.38 -2.99 -2.89
C LEU A 127 -7.45 -3.57 -1.47
N PHE A 128 -6.36 -3.47 -0.72
CA PHE A 128 -6.28 -3.95 0.66
C PHE A 128 -7.10 -3.11 1.64
N ASN A 129 -6.98 -1.78 1.55
CA ASN A 129 -7.40 -0.90 2.63
C ASN A 129 -8.70 -0.15 2.35
N SER A 130 -9.19 -0.12 1.10
CA SER A 130 -10.49 0.48 0.78
C SER A 130 -11.62 -0.20 1.55
N GLY A 131 -12.46 0.61 2.19
CA GLY A 131 -13.58 0.14 2.99
C GLY A 131 -13.19 -0.42 4.37
N THR A 132 -11.94 -0.25 4.80
CA THR A 132 -11.48 -0.61 6.16
C THR A 132 -11.48 0.61 7.09
N PRO A 133 -11.40 0.44 8.43
CA PRO A 133 -11.42 1.57 9.37
C PRO A 133 -10.25 2.56 9.23
N HIS A 134 -9.10 2.13 8.68
CA HIS A 134 -7.94 2.99 8.45
C HIS A 134 -7.46 2.85 6.99
N PRO A 135 -8.12 3.53 6.04
CA PRO A 135 -7.90 3.32 4.61
C PRO A 135 -6.61 4.01 4.12
N GLN A 136 -5.47 3.35 4.29
CA GLN A 136 -4.20 3.81 3.69
C GLN A 136 -4.12 3.38 2.22
N LEU A 137 -4.68 4.20 1.32
CA LEU A 137 -4.86 3.83 -0.09
C LEU A 137 -3.60 3.98 -0.94
N SER A 138 -2.59 4.69 -0.44
CA SER A 138 -1.31 4.93 -1.10
C SER A 138 -0.17 4.31 -0.30
N SER A 139 0.88 3.87 -0.99
CA SER A 139 2.03 3.24 -0.35
C SER A 139 3.38 3.79 -0.81
N CYS A 140 3.45 4.76 -1.72
CA CYS A 140 4.73 5.29 -2.22
C CYS A 140 4.89 6.74 -1.81
N TYR A 141 5.98 7.05 -1.09
CA TYR A 141 6.25 8.39 -0.58
C TYR A 141 7.63 8.88 -0.99
N LEU A 142 7.73 10.19 -1.22
CA LEU A 142 8.97 10.89 -1.51
C LEU A 142 9.19 11.94 -0.43
N THR A 143 10.39 11.97 0.14
CA THR A 143 10.77 12.96 1.17
C THR A 143 12.15 13.52 0.84
N THR A 144 12.36 14.80 1.11
CA THR A 144 13.68 15.44 1.02
C THR A 144 14.15 15.80 2.42
N VAL A 145 15.36 15.38 2.77
CA VAL A 145 15.96 15.72 4.07
C VAL A 145 16.59 17.10 3.96
N GLN A 146 16.26 17.99 4.88
CA GLN A 146 16.89 19.31 4.98
C GLN A 146 18.17 19.24 5.80
N TYR A 147 19.02 20.23 5.57
CA TYR A 147 20.29 20.41 6.25
C TYR A 147 20.11 20.91 7.69
N ASP A 148 19.64 20.04 8.57
CA ASP A 148 19.44 20.34 9.98
C ASP A 148 19.35 19.03 10.78
N LEU A 149 19.95 18.97 11.97
CA LEU A 149 20.00 17.74 12.74
C LEU A 149 18.60 17.31 13.21
N ASP A 150 17.78 18.27 13.62
CA ASP A 150 16.40 17.99 14.05
C ASP A 150 15.56 17.52 12.86
N HIS A 151 15.73 18.13 11.68
CA HIS A 151 15.05 17.67 10.47
C HIS A 151 15.51 16.28 10.01
N ILE A 152 16.80 15.93 10.16
CA ILE A 152 17.30 14.59 9.86
C ILE A 152 16.56 13.56 10.74
N PHE A 153 16.54 13.75 12.05
CA PHE A 153 15.89 12.80 12.95
C PHE A 153 14.37 12.81 12.85
N LYS A 154 13.75 13.97 12.54
CA LYS A 154 12.34 14.03 12.16
C LYS A 154 12.07 13.16 10.94
N SER A 155 12.90 13.25 9.90
CA SER A 155 12.77 12.44 8.69
C SER A 155 12.89 10.95 9.01
N VAL A 156 13.84 10.55 9.87
CA VAL A 156 13.94 9.16 10.35
C VAL A 156 12.66 8.71 11.06
N GLY A 157 12.10 9.54 11.93
CA GLY A 157 10.82 9.27 12.61
C GLY A 157 9.63 9.15 11.65
N ASP A 158 9.56 10.03 10.65
CA ASP A 158 8.53 9.98 9.60
C ASP A 158 8.66 8.70 8.76
N ASN A 159 9.88 8.29 8.40
CA ASN A 159 10.14 7.03 7.71
C ASN A 159 9.65 5.81 8.50
N ALA A 160 9.88 5.78 9.82
CA ALA A 160 9.39 4.70 10.67
C ALA A 160 7.85 4.64 10.70
N ARG A 161 7.19 5.79 10.80
CA ARG A 161 5.71 5.90 10.79
C ARG A 161 5.11 5.47 9.45
N LEU A 162 5.70 5.88 8.34
CA LEU A 162 5.24 5.51 6.99
C LEU A 162 5.50 4.03 6.68
N SER A 163 6.62 3.48 7.17
CA SER A 163 6.96 2.05 6.99
C SER A 163 6.00 1.12 7.75
N LYS A 164 5.42 1.57 8.88
CA LYS A 164 4.45 0.79 9.68
C LYS A 164 3.29 0.25 8.84
N TRP A 165 2.83 1.04 7.87
CA TRP A 165 1.68 0.72 7.01
C TRP A 165 2.08 0.32 5.59
N VAL A 166 3.22 -0.38 5.45
CA VAL A 166 3.65 -0.95 4.16
C VAL A 166 4.01 0.13 3.12
N GLY A 167 4.46 1.30 3.57
CA GLY A 167 4.98 2.35 2.68
C GLY A 167 6.36 2.01 2.11
N GLY A 168 6.52 2.10 0.80
CA GLY A 168 7.80 2.26 0.13
C GLY A 168 8.23 3.73 0.13
N LEU A 169 9.50 3.98 0.43
CA LEU A 169 10.02 5.33 0.67
C LEU A 169 11.17 5.65 -0.28
N GLY A 170 11.11 6.81 -0.93
CA GLY A 170 12.22 7.42 -1.63
C GLY A 170 12.69 8.67 -0.90
N ILE A 171 13.93 8.68 -0.43
CA ILE A 171 14.46 9.77 0.37
C ILE A 171 15.59 10.45 -0.40
N ASP A 172 15.47 11.75 -0.62
CA ASP A 172 16.54 12.59 -1.17
C ASP A 172 17.43 13.11 -0.04
N TRP A 173 18.72 12.77 -0.13
CA TRP A 173 19.77 13.10 0.83
C TRP A 173 20.73 14.19 0.35
N THR A 174 20.48 14.77 -0.82
CA THR A 174 21.40 15.69 -1.50
C THR A 174 21.76 16.93 -0.67
N ASN A 175 20.86 17.39 0.19
CA ASN A 175 21.10 18.59 1.00
C ASN A 175 22.00 18.33 2.23
N ILE A 176 22.32 17.08 2.56
CA ILE A 176 23.20 16.78 3.68
C ILE A 176 24.63 17.16 3.30
N ARG A 177 25.35 17.86 4.18
CA ARG A 177 26.77 18.17 3.92
C ARG A 177 27.58 16.89 3.78
N ALA A 178 28.55 16.94 2.89
CA ALA A 178 29.48 15.85 2.67
C ALA A 178 30.53 15.71 3.79
N THR A 179 31.25 14.59 3.74
CA THR A 179 32.37 14.29 4.63
C THR A 179 33.45 15.39 4.57
N GLY A 180 33.98 15.78 5.72
CA GLY A 180 34.99 16.85 5.83
C GLY A 180 34.42 18.28 5.88
N ALA A 181 33.11 18.47 5.66
CA ALA A 181 32.50 19.79 5.78
C ALA A 181 32.51 20.28 7.24
N ARG A 182 32.93 21.54 7.45
CA ARG A 182 33.00 22.17 8.78
C ARG A 182 31.63 22.22 9.46
N ILE A 183 31.58 21.92 10.76
CA ILE A 183 30.40 22.05 11.61
C ILE A 183 30.50 23.30 12.48
N ASN A 184 29.59 24.24 12.24
CA ASN A 184 29.44 25.42 13.11
C ASN A 184 28.94 24.97 14.49
N GLY A 185 29.52 25.53 15.56
CA GLY A 185 29.18 25.19 16.94
C GLY A 185 30.15 24.19 17.58
N THR A 186 30.27 22.98 17.02
CA THR A 186 31.17 21.95 17.57
C THR A 186 32.62 22.07 17.09
N ASN A 187 32.88 22.92 16.09
CA ASN A 187 34.19 23.11 15.45
C ASN A 187 34.83 21.80 14.94
N GLY A 188 34.00 20.80 14.65
CA GLY A 188 34.41 19.51 14.08
C GLY A 188 34.11 19.40 12.59
N GLU A 189 34.39 18.22 12.03
CA GLU A 189 34.14 17.89 10.64
C GLU A 189 33.00 16.87 10.51
N SER A 190 32.20 17.01 9.45
CA SER A 190 31.12 16.09 9.15
C SER A 190 31.63 14.72 8.71
N GLN A 191 30.89 13.68 9.09
CA GLN A 191 31.08 12.32 8.61
C GLN A 191 30.22 12.00 7.37
N GLY A 192 29.60 13.02 6.76
CA GLY A 192 28.83 12.90 5.53
C GLY A 192 27.47 12.22 5.69
N VAL A 193 26.94 11.76 4.57
CA VAL A 193 25.60 11.16 4.48
C VAL A 193 25.53 9.70 4.96
N ILE A 194 26.64 8.96 4.90
CA ILE A 194 26.68 7.50 5.11
C ILE A 194 26.21 7.07 6.51
N PRO A 195 26.62 7.72 7.62
CA PRO A 195 26.14 7.35 8.95
C PRO A 195 24.62 7.49 9.10
N PHE A 196 24.02 8.51 8.48
CA PHE A 196 22.57 8.70 8.53
C PHE A 196 21.81 7.67 7.69
N LEU A 197 22.36 7.29 6.52
CA LEU A 197 21.82 6.19 5.72
C LEU A 197 21.83 4.87 6.48
N LYS A 198 22.82 4.65 7.35
CA LYS A 198 22.88 3.47 8.22
C LYS A 198 21.76 3.46 9.24
N ILE A 199 21.48 4.60 9.88
CA ILE A 199 20.35 4.74 10.81
C ILE A 199 19.04 4.40 10.09
N VAL A 200 18.82 4.95 8.89
CA VAL A 200 17.60 4.66 8.11
C VAL A 200 17.50 3.21 7.68
N ASN A 201 18.61 2.57 7.32
CA ASN A 201 18.64 1.14 7.02
C ASN A 201 18.16 0.29 8.21
N ASP A 202 18.54 0.67 9.43
CA ASP A 202 18.23 -0.09 10.64
C ASP A 202 16.83 0.26 11.19
N VAL A 203 16.34 1.47 10.92
CA VAL A 203 14.99 1.93 11.29
C VAL A 203 13.91 1.47 10.31
N ALA A 204 14.26 0.96 9.12
CA ALA A 204 13.29 0.43 8.16
C ALA A 204 12.52 -0.78 8.75
N VAL A 205 11.40 -0.47 9.41
CA VAL A 205 10.58 -1.43 10.17
C VAL A 205 9.98 -2.49 9.25
N ASN A 206 9.92 -3.72 9.75
CA ASN A 206 9.29 -4.84 9.04
C ASN A 206 7.80 -4.55 8.81
N GLN A 207 7.37 -4.60 7.55
CA GLN A 207 5.98 -4.46 7.12
C GLN A 207 5.13 -5.56 7.77
N GLY A 208 4.48 -5.26 8.90
CA GLY A 208 3.61 -6.20 9.62
C GLY A 208 4.25 -7.55 9.94
N GLY A 209 5.58 -7.60 10.08
CA GLY A 209 6.34 -8.82 10.40
C GLY A 209 6.61 -9.79 9.24
N LYS A 210 6.25 -9.47 7.99
CA LYS A 210 6.40 -10.41 6.84
C LYS A 210 7.58 -10.10 5.91
N HIS A 211 7.90 -8.84 5.64
CA HIS A 211 9.05 -8.44 4.80
C HIS A 211 9.71 -7.14 5.30
N LYS A 212 11.02 -6.97 5.05
CA LYS A 212 11.74 -5.72 5.34
C LYS A 212 11.18 -4.60 4.47
N GLY A 213 10.85 -3.45 5.07
CA GLY A 213 10.39 -2.27 4.33
C GLY A 213 11.39 -1.85 3.24
N ALA A 214 10.87 -1.42 2.09
CA ALA A 214 11.70 -0.99 0.96
C ALA A 214 11.92 0.53 1.05
N VAL A 215 13.15 0.93 1.37
CA VAL A 215 13.58 2.33 1.35
C VAL A 215 14.67 2.52 0.28
N CYS A 216 14.52 3.57 -0.50
CA CYS A 216 15.44 3.99 -1.55
C CYS A 216 16.07 5.34 -1.18
N ALA A 217 17.39 5.42 -1.16
CA ALA A 217 18.08 6.69 -1.00
C ALA A 217 18.51 7.25 -2.37
N TYR A 218 18.32 8.54 -2.54
CA TYR A 218 18.72 9.33 -3.70
C TYR A 218 19.82 10.31 -3.30
N LEU A 219 20.82 10.44 -4.17
CA LEU A 219 21.91 11.38 -4.03
C LEU A 219 22.29 11.88 -5.43
N GLU A 220 22.44 13.20 -5.59
CA GLU A 220 22.90 13.80 -6.84
C GLU A 220 24.36 13.44 -7.14
N THR A 221 24.71 13.33 -8.43
CA THR A 221 26.02 12.84 -8.87
C THR A 221 27.19 13.77 -8.58
N TRP A 222 26.92 15.06 -8.35
CA TRP A 222 27.92 16.07 -8.02
C TRP A 222 28.20 16.15 -6.51
N HIS A 223 27.45 15.42 -5.69
CA HIS A 223 27.66 15.38 -4.25
C HIS A 223 29.04 14.78 -3.92
N LEU A 224 29.79 15.37 -3.00
CA LEU A 224 31.17 14.92 -2.70
C LEU A 224 31.22 13.48 -2.14
N ASP A 225 30.20 13.05 -1.38
CA ASP A 225 30.08 11.65 -0.92
C ASP A 225 29.59 10.67 -2.01
N PHE A 226 29.35 11.11 -3.25
CA PHE A 226 28.77 10.26 -4.30
C PHE A 226 29.63 9.01 -4.60
N VAL A 227 30.96 9.16 -4.61
CA VAL A 227 31.88 8.04 -4.87
C VAL A 227 31.79 6.99 -3.75
N GLU A 228 31.66 7.42 -2.50
CA GLU A 228 31.50 6.52 -1.34
C GLU A 228 30.08 5.94 -1.23
N PHE A 229 29.09 6.61 -1.80
CA PHE A 229 27.70 6.16 -1.83
C PHE A 229 27.47 4.94 -2.77
N LEU A 230 28.16 4.87 -3.90
CA LEU A 230 28.03 3.77 -4.87
C LEU A 230 28.32 2.36 -4.30
N PRO A 231 29.42 2.14 -3.54
CA PRO A 231 29.76 0.81 -3.02
C PRO A 231 28.92 0.36 -1.82
N LEU A 232 27.99 1.15 -1.29
CA LEU A 232 27.25 0.83 -0.06
C LEU A 232 26.49 -0.52 -0.10
N ARG A 233 26.15 -1.02 -1.30
CA ARG A 233 25.51 -2.33 -1.52
C ARG A 233 26.47 -3.50 -1.79
N LYS A 234 27.78 -3.29 -1.80
CA LYS A 234 28.74 -4.37 -2.06
C LYS A 234 28.66 -5.44 -0.96
N ASN A 235 28.81 -6.70 -1.38
CA ASN A 235 28.79 -7.85 -0.48
C ASN A 235 30.10 -8.02 0.33
N THR A 236 31.17 -7.31 -0.02
CA THR A 236 32.49 -7.34 0.63
C THR A 236 32.97 -5.91 0.99
N GLY A 237 33.89 -5.79 1.97
CA GLY A 237 34.36 -4.50 2.51
C GLY A 237 34.01 -4.23 3.99
N ASP A 238 34.17 -3.00 4.45
CA ASP A 238 33.87 -2.58 5.84
C ASP A 238 32.35 -2.51 6.09
N GLU A 239 31.84 -3.24 7.08
CA GLU A 239 30.40 -3.26 7.43
C GLU A 239 29.85 -1.91 7.89
N ARG A 240 30.69 -1.04 8.46
CA ARG A 240 30.26 0.30 8.94
C ARG A 240 29.82 1.19 7.78
N ARG A 241 30.33 0.92 6.57
CA ARG A 241 29.99 1.63 5.33
C ARG A 241 29.09 0.78 4.43
N ARG A 242 28.19 0.00 5.02
CA ARG A 242 27.22 -0.82 4.26
C ARG A 242 25.80 -0.67 4.71
N THR A 243 24.93 -0.67 3.72
CA THR A 243 23.48 -0.54 3.85
C THR A 243 22.80 -1.41 2.80
N ARG A 244 21.66 -1.99 3.16
CA ARG A 244 20.87 -2.87 2.28
C ARG A 244 19.73 -2.11 1.58
N LEU A 245 19.76 -0.79 1.67
CA LEU A 245 18.82 0.10 1.00
C LEU A 245 18.96 -0.01 -0.52
N SER A 246 17.87 0.29 -1.23
CA SER A 246 17.97 0.53 -2.67
C SER A 246 18.60 1.90 -2.91
N PHE A 247 19.43 2.00 -3.94
CA PHE A 247 20.11 3.25 -4.28
C PHE A 247 19.81 3.62 -5.72
N ARG A 248 19.52 4.90 -5.96
CA ARG A 248 19.29 5.42 -7.30
C ARG A 248 19.91 6.80 -7.41
N SER A 249 20.85 6.95 -8.34
CA SER A 249 21.43 8.25 -8.67
C SER A 249 20.50 8.97 -9.66
N ARG A 250 20.24 10.25 -9.42
CA ARG A 250 19.61 11.09 -10.44
C ARG A 250 20.71 11.56 -11.39
N ARG A 251 20.63 11.22 -12.68
CA ARG A 251 21.37 12.00 -13.70
C ARG A 251 20.53 13.23 -13.93
N SER A 252 20.97 14.38 -13.43
CA SER A 252 20.37 15.64 -13.83
C SER A 252 20.54 15.81 -15.35
N ARG A 253 19.46 15.66 -16.12
CA ARG A 253 19.36 16.23 -17.46
C ARG A 253 18.96 17.69 -17.28
N THR A 254 19.89 18.47 -16.76
CA THR A 254 19.88 19.93 -16.89
C THR A 254 21.24 20.27 -17.50
N VAL A 255 21.29 20.15 -18.82
CA VAL A 255 22.29 20.87 -19.61
C VAL A 255 21.88 22.33 -19.52
N LEU A 256 22.82 23.19 -19.13
CA LEU A 256 22.74 24.65 -19.19
C LEU A 256 22.24 25.13 -20.55
#